data_AF-A0A2A9EYH7-F1
#
_entry.id   AF-A0A2A9EYH7-F1
#
_cell.length_a   1.000
_cell.length_b   1.000
_cell.length_c   1.000
_cell.angle_alpha   90.00
_cell.angle_beta   90.00
_cell.angle_gamma   90.00
#
_symmetry.space_group_name_H-M   'P 1'
#
loop_
_entity.id
_entity.type
_entity.pdbx_description
1 polymer ?
#
loop_
_entity_poly.entity_id
_entity_poly.type
_entity_poly.pdbx_seq_one_letter_code
_entity_poly.pdbx_strand_id
1 'polypeptide(L)' 'MGYFSSWDDLMDSMVWITLLSTADERLTVNQGSGKFCMTTPVQFYVGDAMVGTMDPRIVLSENNMLVITAIPGGGC' A
#
# COMPACT_ATOMS: atom_id res chain seq x y z
N MET A 1 3.92 -19.01 3.54
CA MET A 1 4.33 -17.59 3.57
C MET A 1 4.57 -17.18 2.13
N GLY A 2 3.72 -16.30 1.58
CA GLY A 2 3.87 -15.85 0.20
C GLY A 2 5.15 -15.03 0.08
N TYR A 3 6.07 -15.47 -0.78
CA TYR A 3 7.21 -14.66 -1.17
C TYR A 3 6.71 -13.63 -2.18
N PHE A 4 6.70 -12.36 -1.81
CA PHE A 4 6.51 -11.29 -2.78
C PHE A 4 7.80 -11.17 -3.60
N SER A 5 7.71 -11.43 -4.90
CA SER A 5 8.85 -11.43 -5.81
C SER A 5 9.39 -10.04 -6.10
N SER A 6 8.57 -9.01 -5.92
CA SER A 6 8.93 -7.62 -6.20
C SER A 6 8.21 -6.66 -5.25
N TRP A 7 8.73 -5.42 -5.18
CA TRP A 7 8.09 -4.32 -4.45
C TRP A 7 6.66 -4.07 -4.94
N ASP A 8 6.43 -4.14 -6.26
CA ASP A 8 5.10 -3.91 -6.83
C ASP A 8 4.11 -5.02 -6.43
N ASP A 9 4.53 -6.29 -6.42
CA ASP A 9 3.68 -7.41 -5.98
C ASP A 9 3.31 -7.30 -4.49
N LEU A 10 4.26 -6.88 -3.66
CA LEU A 10 4.02 -6.61 -2.24
C LEU A 10 2.97 -5.50 -2.08
N MET A 11 3.12 -4.39 -2.80
CA MET A 11 2.21 -3.25 -2.70
C MET A 11 0.81 -3.58 -3.20
N ASP A 12 0.68 -4.34 -4.29
CA ASP A 12 -0.63 -4.81 -4.78
C ASP A 12 -1.36 -5.64 -3.71
N SER A 13 -0.64 -6.57 -3.06
CA SER A 13 -1.23 -7.36 -1.96
C SER A 13 -1.63 -6.51 -0.76
N MET A 14 -0.83 -5.48 -0.43
CA MET A 14 -1.11 -4.59 0.70
C MET A 14 -2.33 -3.72 0.45
N VAL A 15 -2.56 -3.30 -0.80
CA VAL A 15 -3.79 -2.58 -1.19
C VAL A 15 -5.00 -3.46 -0.94
N TRP A 16 -4.99 -4.71 -1.38
CA TRP A 16 -6.07 -5.65 -1.14
C TRP A 16 -6.30 -5.91 0.36
N ILE A 17 -5.24 -6.14 1.13
CA ILE A 17 -5.33 -6.35 2.58
C ILE A 17 -5.88 -5.10 3.28
N THR A 18 -5.42 -3.92 2.91
CA THR A 18 -5.87 -2.64 3.48
C THR A 18 -7.36 -2.43 3.18
N LEU A 19 -7.78 -2.56 1.92
CA LEU A 19 -9.19 -2.46 1.52
C LEU A 19 -10.10 -3.47 2.22
N LEU A 20 -9.60 -4.68 2.52
CA LEU A 20 -10.37 -5.71 3.24
C LEU A 20 -10.40 -5.50 4.76
N SER A 21 -9.37 -4.88 5.34
CA SER A 21 -9.19 -4.74 6.79
C SER A 21 -9.73 -3.43 7.35
N THR A 22 -9.64 -2.34 6.58
CA THR A 22 -10.13 -1.03 7.01
C THR A 22 -11.41 -0.72 6.25
N ALA A 23 -12.55 -0.69 6.96
CA ALA A 23 -13.74 0.04 6.53
C ALA A 23 -13.51 1.57 6.51
N ASP A 24 -12.26 2.02 6.40
CA ASP A 24 -11.82 3.39 6.60
C ASP A 24 -11.37 3.97 5.26
N GLU A 25 -12.32 4.65 4.60
CA GLU A 25 -12.13 5.42 3.36
C GLU A 25 -11.05 6.51 3.49
N ARG A 26 -10.58 6.79 4.72
CA ARG A 26 -9.56 7.80 5.02
C ARG A 26 -8.15 7.45 4.56
N LEU A 27 -7.87 6.19 4.23
CA LEU A 27 -6.56 5.81 3.69
C LEU A 27 -6.44 6.08 2.19
N THR A 28 -7.51 6.51 1.51
CA THR A 28 -7.50 6.85 0.09
C THR A 28 -7.76 8.34 -0.13
N VAL A 29 -6.77 9.05 -0.65
CA VAL A 29 -6.90 10.45 -1.09
C VAL A 29 -7.12 10.46 -2.60
N ASN A 30 -8.23 11.04 -3.05
CA ASN A 30 -8.46 11.28 -4.48
C ASN A 30 -7.46 12.33 -4.99
N GLN A 31 -6.63 11.96 -5.97
CA GLN A 31 -5.62 12.84 -6.59
C GLN A 31 -6.12 13.47 -7.90
N GLY A 32 -7.37 13.22 -8.28
CA GLY A 32 -7.94 13.55 -9.57
C GLY A 32 -7.40 12.68 -10.69
N SER A 33 -7.91 12.90 -11.91
CA SER A 33 -7.46 12.18 -13.12
C SER A 33 -7.61 10.65 -13.05
N GLY A 34 -8.60 10.14 -12.31
CA GLY A 34 -8.83 8.70 -12.20
C GLY A 34 -7.78 7.99 -11.36
N LYS A 35 -7.17 8.68 -10.37
CA LYS A 35 -6.14 8.12 -9.49
C LYS A 35 -6.48 8.32 -8.00
N PHE A 36 -6.33 7.24 -7.23
CA PHE A 36 -6.30 7.29 -5.78
C PHE A 36 -4.88 7.21 -5.26
N CYS A 37 -4.61 7.87 -4.14
CA CYS A 37 -3.39 7.72 -3.39
C CYS A 37 -3.71 7.03 -2.08
N MET A 38 -2.98 5.98 -1.73
CA MET A 38 -3.10 5.26 -0.47
C MET A 38 -1.79 5.27 0.30
N THR A 39 -1.87 5.33 1.63
CA THR A 39 -0.74 5.07 2.53
C THR A 39 -1.08 3.89 3.42
N THR A 40 -0.22 2.88 3.48
CA THR A 40 -0.44 1.68 4.32
C THR A 40 0.85 1.29 5.04
N PRO A 41 0.82 1.06 6.37
CA PRO A 41 2.02 0.73 7.12
C PRO A 41 2.53 -0.68 6.80
N VAL A 42 3.78 -0.77 6.38
CA VAL A 42 4.50 -2.03 6.18
C VAL A 42 5.51 -2.22 7.30
N GLN A 43 5.33 -3.27 8.08
CA GLN A 43 6.20 -3.61 9.20
C GLN A 43 7.27 -4.61 8.75
N PHE A 44 8.52 -4.34 9.11
CA PHE A 44 9.65 -5.20 8.86
C PHE A 44 10.03 -5.97 10.11
N TYR A 45 10.30 -7.27 9.93
CA TYR A 45 10.64 -8.18 11.01
C TYR A 45 11.97 -8.88 10.73
N VAL A 46 12.77 -9.06 11.78
CA VAL A 46 13.95 -9.94 11.79
C VAL A 46 13.71 -10.98 12.87
N GLY A 47 13.35 -12.20 12.46
CA GLY A 47 12.74 -13.18 13.36
C GLY A 47 11.35 -12.67 13.80
N ASP A 48 11.06 -12.77 15.10
CA ASP A 48 9.79 -12.27 15.68
C ASP A 48 9.86 -10.80 16.12
N ALA A 49 11.04 -10.16 16.01
CA ALA A 49 11.23 -8.78 16.41
C ALA A 49 10.91 -7.83 15.25
N MET A 50 9.99 -6.89 15.49
CA MET A 50 9.73 -5.77 14.58
C MET A 50 10.92 -4.81 14.63
N VAL A 51 11.56 -4.58 13.49
CA VAL A 51 12.77 -3.75 13.37
C VAL A 51 12.48 -2.38 12.74
N GLY A 52 11.29 -2.19 12.19
CA GLY A 52 10.86 -0.90 11.66
C GLY A 52 9.50 -0.96 11.00
N THR A 53 8.97 0.21 10.73
CA THR A 53 7.75 0.41 9.93
C THR A 53 8.06 1.44 8.86
N MET A 54 7.54 1.22 7.66
CA MET A 54 7.52 2.22 6.60
C MET A 54 6.07 2.50 6.19
N ASP A 55 5.82 3.73 5.78
CA ASP A 55 4.51 4.15 5.27
C ASP A 55 4.64 4.52 3.79
N PRO A 56 4.64 3.54 2.88
CA PRO A 56 4.73 3.78 1.45
C PRO A 56 3.50 4.50 0.93
N ARG A 57 3.74 5.41 -0.02
CA ARG A 57 2.72 6.01 -0.86
C ARG A 57 2.45 5.11 -2.06
N ILE A 58 1.21 4.68 -2.22
CA ILE A 58 0.76 3.83 -3.31
C ILE A 58 -0.23 4.64 -4.15
N VAL A 59 0.01 4.77 -5.45
CA VAL A 59 -0.92 5.40 -6.39
C VAL A 59 -1.64 4.31 -7.17
N LEU A 60 -2.97 4.35 -7.12
CA LEU A 60 -3.89 3.36 -7.67
C LEU A 60 -4.72 3.97 -8.79
N SER A 61 -5.16 3.17 -9.74
CA SER A 61 -6.22 3.59 -10.66
C SER A 61 -7.59 3.49 -9.99
N GLU A 62 -8.40 4.54 -10.08
CA GLU A 62 -9.79 4.52 -9.58
C GLU A 62 -10.67 3.48 -10.29
N ASN A 63 -10.32 3.12 -11.54
CA ASN A 63 -11.17 2.26 -12.37
C ASN A 63 -11.10 0.78 -11.98
N ASN A 64 -9.94 0.30 -11.55
CA ASN A 64 -9.69 -1.12 -11.30
C ASN A 64 -8.82 -1.40 -10.08
N MET A 65 -8.48 -0.37 -9.29
CA MET A 65 -7.66 -0.45 -8.08
C MET A 65 -6.28 -1.07 -8.29
N LEU A 66 -5.77 -1.11 -9.52
CA LEU A 66 -4.41 -1.57 -9.80
C LEU A 66 -3.38 -0.53 -9.37
N VAL A 67 -2.27 -1.01 -8.81
CA VAL A 67 -1.09 -0.20 -8.51
C VAL A 67 -0.50 0.35 -9.80
N ILE A 68 -0.45 1.68 -9.89
CA ILE A 68 0.23 2.42 -10.95
C ILE A 68 1.70 2.63 -10.56
N THR A 69 1.94 3.00 -9.29
CA THR A 69 3.28 3.15 -8.73
C THR A 69 3.22 3.10 -7.22
N ALA A 70 4.31 2.67 -6.58
CA ALA A 70 4.46 2.70 -5.14
C ALA A 70 5.83 3.23 -4.75
N ILE A 71 5.86 4.16 -3.81
CA ILE A 71 7.06 4.87 -3.38
C ILE A 71 7.28 4.52 -1.90
N PRO A 72 8.46 4.01 -1.52
CA PRO A 72 8.80 3.62 -0.15
C PRO A 72 8.61 4.67 0.96
N GLY A 73 8.33 5.93 0.63
CA GLY A 73 8.11 6.96 1.62
C GLY A 73 7.41 8.20 1.08
N GLY A 74 6.90 9.00 2.03
CA GLY A 74 6.01 10.13 1.79
C GLY A 74 4.55 9.69 1.94
N GLY A 75 3.72 10.53 2.55
CA GLY A 75 2.28 10.28 2.62
C GLY A 75 1.57 10.67 1.31
N CYS A 76 0.34 10.20 1.20
CA CYS A 76 -0.73 10.97 0.58
C CYS A 76 -1.12 12.11 1.53
#